data_AF-A0A914XYQ2-F1
#
_entry.id   AF-A0A914XYQ2-F1
#
_cell.length_a   1.000
_cell.length_b   1.000
_cell.length_c   1.000
_cell.angle_alpha   90.00
_cell.angle_beta   90.00
_cell.angle_gamma   90.00
#
_symmetry.space_group_name_H-M   'P 1'
#
loop_
_entity.id
_entity.type
_entity.pdbx_description
1 polymer ?
#
loop_
_entity_poly.entity_id
_entity_poly.type
_entity_poly.pdbx_seq_one_letter_code
_entity_poly.pdbx_strand_id
1 'polypeptide(L)' 'MTADTPPDKNTTTENDELGDIKTKLGFKERPGFEPILVEIAYRKGPKLGLIIRNFENCVMISRLDAGSLCAEKLV' A
#
# COMPACT_ATOMS: atom_id res chain seq x y z
N MET A 1 -6.59 30.96 -34.91
CA MET A 1 -5.28 30.54 -34.39
C MET A 1 -5.53 29.89 -33.04
N THR A 2 -5.10 28.64 -32.93
CA THR A 2 -5.39 27.62 -31.91
C THR A 2 -4.75 27.92 -30.56
N ALA A 3 -5.42 27.53 -29.48
CA ALA A 3 -4.80 27.25 -28.20
C ALA A 3 -5.49 26.04 -27.58
N ASP A 4 -5.15 24.85 -28.10
CA ASP A 4 -5.42 23.58 -27.43
C ASP A 4 -4.52 23.53 -26.20
N THR A 5 -5.15 23.56 -25.02
CA THR A 5 -4.46 23.33 -23.74
C THR A 5 -4.35 21.82 -23.56
N PRO A 6 -3.16 21.24 -23.31
CA PRO A 6 -3.02 19.79 -23.15
C PRO A 6 -3.73 19.31 -21.87
N PRO A 7 -4.34 18.11 -21.87
CA PRO A 7 -4.97 17.56 -20.68
C PRO A 7 -3.88 17.09 -19.70
N ASP A 8 -4.01 17.52 -18.44
CA ASP A 8 -3.22 17.08 -17.30
C ASP A 8 -3.31 15.54 -17.15
N LYS A 9 -2.25 14.83 -17.52
CA LYS A 9 -2.12 13.37 -17.36
C LYS A 9 -1.58 13.01 -15.98
N ASN A 10 -2.27 13.33 -14.89
CA ASN A 10 -1.74 12.97 -13.56
C ASN A 10 -2.81 12.63 -12.51
N THR A 11 -3.90 11.94 -12.87
CA THR A 11 -4.83 11.46 -11.82
C THR A 11 -5.61 10.17 -12.12
N THR A 12 -5.35 9.47 -13.23
CA THR A 12 -6.22 8.33 -13.62
C THR A 12 -5.58 6.95 -13.44
N THR A 13 -4.26 6.82 -13.40
CA THR A 13 -3.60 5.50 -13.55
C THR A 13 -3.51 4.69 -12.24
N GLU A 14 -3.41 5.33 -11.08
CA GLU A 14 -3.12 4.63 -9.81
C GLU A 14 -4.33 3.86 -9.24
N ASN A 15 -5.56 4.32 -9.53
CA ASN A 15 -6.78 3.69 -9.04
C ASN A 15 -7.12 2.38 -9.77
N ASP A 16 -6.78 2.28 -11.06
CA ASP A 16 -7.06 1.10 -11.87
C ASP A 16 -6.15 -0.09 -11.48
N GLU A 17 -4.85 0.17 -11.23
CA GLU A 17 -3.91 -0.86 -10.80
C GLU A 17 -4.26 -1.42 -9.41
N LEU A 18 -4.71 -0.55 -8.50
CA LEU A 18 -5.17 -0.97 -7.18
C LEU A 18 -6.41 -1.86 -7.26
N GLY A 19 -7.36 -1.55 -8.16
CA GLY A 19 -8.54 -2.36 -8.41
C GLY A 19 -8.21 -3.77 -8.92
N ASP A 20 -7.26 -3.87 -9.85
CA ASP A 20 -6.77 -5.14 -10.39
C ASP A 20 -6.04 -5.98 -9.33
N ILE A 21 -5.22 -5.35 -8.49
CA ILE A 21 -4.52 -6.01 -7.38
C ILE A 21 -5.52 -6.52 -6.33
N LYS A 22 -6.49 -5.68 -5.93
CA LYS A 22 -7.57 -6.07 -5.01
C LYS A 22 -8.32 -7.30 -5.53
N THR A 23 -8.63 -7.31 -6.82
CA THR A 23 -9.33 -8.43 -7.47
C THR A 23 -8.49 -9.70 -7.50
N LYS A 24 -7.21 -9.61 -7.90
CA LYS A 24 -6.28 -10.76 -7.93
C LYS A 24 -6.01 -11.36 -6.55
N LEU A 25 -5.93 -10.52 -5.52
CA LEU A 25 -5.67 -10.96 -4.14
C LEU A 25 -6.94 -11.43 -3.41
N GLY A 26 -8.12 -11.34 -4.04
CA GLY A 26 -9.38 -11.64 -3.38
C GLY A 26 -9.62 -10.73 -2.18
N PHE A 27 -9.16 -9.48 -2.26
CA PHE A 27 -9.23 -8.52 -1.17
C PHE A 27 -10.70 -8.23 -0.83
N LYS A 28 -11.05 -8.40 0.44
CA LYS A 28 -12.39 -8.09 0.97
C LYS A 28 -12.31 -6.86 1.84
N GLU A 29 -12.99 -5.80 1.41
CA GLU A 29 -13.12 -4.58 2.22
C GLU A 29 -13.86 -4.88 3.52
N ARG A 30 -13.33 -4.34 4.62
CA ARG A 30 -13.93 -4.48 5.95
C ARG A 30 -14.67 -3.18 6.27
N PRO A 31 -15.98 -3.23 6.60
CA PRO A 31 -16.74 -2.03 6.92
C PRO A 31 -16.10 -1.25 8.08
N GLY A 32 -16.02 0.08 7.95
CA GLY A 32 -15.42 0.96 8.96
C GLY A 32 -13.90 1.08 8.92
N PHE A 33 -13.25 0.48 7.91
CA PHE A 33 -11.81 0.61 7.68
C PHE A 33 -11.55 1.14 6.27
N GLU A 34 -10.54 2.01 6.14
CA GLU A 34 -10.02 2.45 4.85
C GLU A 34 -8.76 1.64 4.50
N PRO A 35 -8.77 0.83 3.42
CA PRO A 35 -7.63 0.02 3.07
C PRO A 35 -6.55 0.85 2.37
N ILE A 36 -5.29 0.61 2.72
CA ILE A 36 -4.13 1.24 2.08
C ILE A 36 -3.29 0.15 1.43
N LEU A 37 -2.96 0.33 0.14
CA LEU A 37 -1.96 -0.49 -0.53
C LEU A 37 -0.59 0.18 -0.40
N VAL A 38 0.40 -0.60 0.03
CA VAL A 38 1.78 -0.11 0.16
C VAL A 38 2.71 -1.08 -0.56
N GLU A 39 3.48 -0.54 -1.51
CA GLU A 39 4.56 -1.26 -2.16
C GLU A 39 5.88 -1.00 -1.43
N ILE A 40 6.57 -2.08 -1.07
CA ILE A 40 7.87 -2.02 -0.39
C ILE A 40 8.88 -2.76 -1.26
N ALA A 41 9.78 -1.99 -1.88
CA ALA A 41 10.87 -2.53 -2.66
C ALA A 41 11.83 -3.30 -1.75
N TYR A 42 12.01 -4.59 -2.01
CA TYR A 42 12.96 -5.41 -1.27
C TYR A 42 14.40 -4.92 -1.51
N ARG A 43 15.16 -4.72 -0.43
CA ARG A 43 16.59 -4.40 -0.48
C ARG A 43 17.35 -5.40 0.40
N LYS A 44 18.45 -5.94 -0.11
CA LYS A 44 19.30 -6.86 0.65
C LYS A 44 19.93 -6.13 1.84
N GLY A 45 19.79 -6.69 3.04
CA GLY A 45 20.40 -6.16 4.28
C GLY A 45 19.35 -5.76 5.31
N PRO A 46 18.61 -4.65 5.12
CA PRO A 46 17.56 -4.25 6.04
C PRO A 46 16.44 -5.29 6.14
N LYS A 47 15.93 -5.49 7.36
CA LYS A 47 14.76 -6.36 7.59
C LYS A 47 13.50 -5.63 7.11
N LEU A 48 12.46 -6.40 6.78
CA LEU A 48 11.12 -5.85 6.53
C LEU A 48 10.60 -5.12 7.79
N GLY A 49 10.76 -5.74 8.96
CA GLY A 49 10.57 -5.10 10.27
C GLY A 49 9.12 -4.96 10.74
N LEU A 50 8.21 -5.83 10.26
CA LEU A 50 6.85 -5.93 10.77
C LEU A 50 6.79 -6.90 11.95
N ILE A 51 6.42 -6.41 13.14
CA ILE A 51 6.16 -7.26 14.31
C ILE A 51 4.68 -7.60 14.34
N ILE A 52 4.36 -8.82 13.93
CA ILE A 52 2.99 -9.33 13.82
C ILE A 52 2.52 -9.96 15.14
N ARG A 53 1.26 -9.75 15.48
CA ARG A 53 0.54 -10.51 16.51
C ARG A 53 -0.74 -11.11 15.93
N ASN A 54 -1.07 -12.31 16.40
CA ASN A 54 -2.36 -12.91 16.12
C ASN A 54 -3.39 -12.33 17.11
N PHE A 55 -4.51 -11.85 16.61
CA PHE A 55 -5.62 -11.34 17.42
C PHE A 55 -6.94 -11.67 16.73
N GLU A 56 -7.87 -12.35 17.41
CA GLU A 56 -9.24 -12.59 16.92
C GLU A 56 -9.36 -12.97 15.43
N ASN A 57 -8.60 -13.98 15.00
CA ASN A 57 -8.55 -14.48 13.62
C ASN A 57 -8.02 -13.48 12.57
N CYS A 58 -7.30 -12.44 13.00
CA CYS A 58 -6.58 -11.54 12.11
C CYS A 58 -5.12 -11.36 12.53
N VAL A 59 -4.31 -11.01 11.54
CA VAL A 59 -2.90 -10.65 11.71
C VAL A 59 -2.84 -9.14 11.89
N MET A 60 -2.42 -8.71 13.07
CA MET A 60 -2.25 -7.30 13.41
C MET A 60 -0.77 -6.95 13.41
N ILE A 61 -0.41 -5.81 12.83
CA ILE A 61 0.92 -5.24 12.97
C ILE A 61 0.95 -4.50 14.31
N SER A 62 1.75 -5.00 15.25
CA SER A 62 1.81 -4.45 16.60
C SER A 62 2.87 -3.37 16.78
N ARG A 63 3.98 -3.48 16.06
CA ARG A 63 5.13 -2.56 16.09
C ARG A 63 5.91 -2.63 14.77
N LEU A 64 6.66 -1.56 14.50
CA LEU A 64 7.67 -1.50 13.45
C LEU A 64 9.06 -1.46 14.08
N ASP A 65 9.99 -2.24 13.54
CA ASP A 65 11.40 -2.15 13.92
C ASP A 65 12.01 -0.85 13.37
N ALA A 66 12.69 -0.08 14.23
CA ALA A 66 13.38 1.13 13.82
C ALA A 66 14.51 0.79 12.81
N GLY A 67 14.57 1.54 11.69
CA GLY A 67 15.54 1.29 10.62
C GLY A 67 15.20 0.11 9.70
N SER A 68 13.95 -0.35 9.72
CA SER A 68 13.45 -1.36 8.79
C SER A 68 12.85 -0.75 7.52
N LEU A 69 12.71 -1.57 6.47
CA LEU A 69 12.10 -1.14 5.21
C LEU A 69 10.65 -0.65 5.41
N CYS A 70 9.90 -1.28 6.31
CA CYS A 70 8.55 -0.83 6.64
C CYS A 70 8.54 0.48 7.43
N ALA A 71 9.49 0.70 8.34
CA ALA A 71 9.59 1.95 9.09
C ALA A 71 9.91 3.16 8.18
N GLU A 72 10.62 2.95 7.06
CA GLU A 72 10.86 4.02 6.07
C GLU A 72 9.61 4.41 5.28
N LYS A 73 8.64 3.50 5.13
CA LYS A 73 7.53 3.66 4.17
C LYS A 73 6.15 3.84 4.82
N LEU A 74 5.95 3.34 6.04
CA LEU A 74 4.66 3.32 6.76
C LEU A 74 4.53 4.37 7.86
N VAL A 75 5.56 5.21 8.07
CA VAL A 75 5.58 6.28 9.08
C VAL A 75 5.16 7.61 8.49
#